data_AF-A0A954ABY8-F1
#
_entry.id   AF-A0A954ABY8-F1
#
_cell.length_a   1.000
_cell.length_b   1.000
_cell.length_c   1.000
_cell.angle_alpha   90.00
_cell.angle_beta   90.00
_cell.angle_gamma   90.00
#
_symmetry.space_group_name_H-M   'P 1'
#
loop_
_entity.id
_entity.type
_entity.pdbx_description
1 polymer ?
#
loop_
_entity_poly.entity_id
_entity_poly.type
_entity_poly.pdbx_seq_one_letter_code
_entity_poly.pdbx_strand_id
1 'polypeptide(L)'
;MAHDEDWRKIRDLEPAVIAAPVTGATPDDMFRAAEDSFPHDRVYLKSWLPLNWFPSNPASGNDCWGYVSPSGREYALMGLSTGLSVVEVTDPSNPVHVAFIDGNDSLWRDVKVIGEYAYSVSEGGNGVQVIDLRGVDSGSVVHVRDDRNSGHSTTHNIVANPDSGYLYLV
;
A
#
# COMPACT_ATOMS: atom_id res chain seq x y z
N MET A 1 -9.09 -8.13 -19.66
CA MET A 1 -9.67 -6.93 -19.01
C MET A 1 -9.13 -6.87 -17.58
N ALA A 2 -7.84 -6.60 -17.38
CA ALA A 2 -7.20 -6.68 -16.05
C ALA A 2 -7.35 -5.38 -15.21
N HIS A 3 -8.20 -4.46 -15.63
CA HIS A 3 -8.34 -3.14 -15.00
C HIS A 3 -9.77 -2.57 -15.11
N ASP A 4 -10.77 -3.45 -15.25
CA ASP A 4 -12.19 -3.03 -15.34
C ASP A 4 -12.77 -2.59 -13.99
N GLU A 5 -11.98 -2.69 -12.91
CA GLU A 5 -12.34 -2.30 -11.54
C GLU A 5 -12.07 -0.82 -11.22
N ASP A 6 -11.70 0.01 -12.21
CA ASP A 6 -11.55 1.47 -12.01
C ASP A 6 -12.87 2.14 -11.55
N TRP A 7 -14.01 1.46 -11.70
CA TRP A 7 -15.27 1.92 -11.10
C TRP A 7 -15.25 1.93 -9.56
N ARG A 8 -14.39 1.16 -8.88
CA ARG A 8 -14.22 1.30 -7.41
C ARG A 8 -13.38 2.52 -7.03
N LYS A 9 -12.71 3.12 -8.01
CA LYS A 9 -11.95 4.37 -7.88
C LYS A 9 -12.78 5.58 -8.34
N ILE A 10 -14.10 5.55 -8.16
CA ILE A 10 -14.99 6.65 -8.58
C ILE A 10 -14.57 8.02 -7.99
N ARG A 11 -13.85 8.08 -6.85
CA ARG A 11 -13.27 9.33 -6.34
C ARG A 11 -12.14 9.88 -7.21
N ASP A 12 -11.45 9.08 -8.01
CA ASP A 12 -10.47 9.56 -9.01
C ASP A 12 -11.15 10.31 -10.18
N LEU A 13 -12.48 10.24 -10.29
CA LEU A 13 -13.28 11.01 -11.25
C LEU A 13 -13.82 12.32 -10.67
N GLU A 14 -13.69 12.53 -9.35
CA GLU A 14 -14.02 13.80 -8.70
C GLU A 14 -12.87 14.80 -8.93
N PRO A 15 -13.14 16.11 -9.08
CA PRO A 15 -12.10 17.12 -9.12
C PRO A 15 -11.21 17.03 -7.88
N ALA A 16 -9.89 17.17 -8.06
CA ALA A 16 -8.96 17.16 -6.94
C ALA A 16 -9.37 18.17 -5.87
N VAL A 17 -9.52 17.71 -4.63
CA VAL A 17 -9.76 18.60 -3.48
C VAL A 17 -8.50 19.42 -3.24
N ILE A 18 -8.58 20.75 -3.29
CA ILE A 18 -7.44 21.63 -2.99
C ILE A 18 -7.26 21.72 -1.47
N ALA A 19 -6.04 21.49 -1.00
CA ALA A 19 -5.66 21.30 0.40
C ALA A 19 -4.13 21.36 0.47
N ALA A 20 -3.60 22.05 1.47
CA ALA A 20 -2.17 22.21 1.65
C ALA A 20 -1.51 20.85 1.91
N PRO A 21 -0.35 20.56 1.28
CA PRO A 21 0.34 19.31 1.51
C PRO A 21 1.01 19.24 2.87
N VAL A 22 1.03 18.01 3.37
CA VAL A 22 1.69 17.60 4.60
C VAL A 22 3.00 16.90 4.27
N THR A 23 4.12 17.58 4.47
CA THR A 23 5.46 16.99 4.31
C THR A 23 6.22 17.15 5.61
N GLY A 24 6.71 16.05 6.19
CA GLY A 24 7.55 16.10 7.39
C GLY A 24 8.64 15.03 7.36
N ALA A 25 9.87 15.38 7.76
CA ALA A 25 10.99 14.44 7.91
C ALA A 25 10.89 13.60 9.21
N THR A 26 9.99 14.01 10.11
CA THR A 26 9.61 13.38 11.37
C THR A 26 8.09 13.53 11.59
N PRO A 27 7.45 12.73 12.47
CA PRO A 27 6.02 12.90 12.81
C PRO A 27 5.64 14.32 13.29
N ASP A 28 6.58 15.06 13.88
CA ASP A 28 6.36 16.43 14.36
C ASP A 28 6.48 17.50 13.25
N ASP A 29 7.16 17.17 12.14
CA ASP A 29 7.37 18.08 11.00
C ASP A 29 6.19 18.11 10.01
N MET A 30 5.14 17.32 10.26
CA MET A 30 3.95 17.20 9.40
C MET A 30 3.17 18.52 9.18
N PHE A 31 3.58 19.63 9.83
CA PHE A 31 2.85 20.91 9.79
C PHE A 31 3.40 21.98 8.85
N ARG A 32 4.41 21.74 7.99
CA ARG A 32 4.89 22.80 7.07
C ARG A 32 5.27 22.36 5.65
N ALA A 33 4.42 22.84 4.74
CA ALA A 33 4.68 23.40 3.39
C ALA A 33 5.14 22.47 2.26
N ALA A 34 4.28 22.32 1.25
CA ALA A 34 4.69 22.06 -0.14
C ALA A 34 3.64 22.38 -1.24
N GLU A 35 2.77 23.42 -1.13
CA GLU A 35 2.06 23.86 -2.36
C GLU A 35 3.03 24.54 -3.34
N ASP A 36 4.13 25.12 -2.83
CA ASP A 36 5.08 25.90 -3.65
C ASP A 36 6.27 25.11 -4.22
N SER A 37 6.45 23.82 -3.88
CA SER A 37 7.66 23.04 -4.24
C SER A 37 7.42 21.84 -5.15
N PHE A 38 6.17 21.49 -5.48
CA PHE A 38 5.85 20.45 -6.45
C PHE A 38 5.24 21.08 -7.70
N PRO A 39 6.03 21.35 -8.76
CA PRO A 39 5.48 21.80 -10.04
C PRO A 39 4.56 20.74 -10.62
N HIS A 40 3.31 21.10 -10.91
CA HIS A 40 2.31 20.15 -11.39
C HIS A 40 1.35 20.76 -12.41
N ASP A 41 0.80 19.91 -13.28
CA ASP A 41 -0.37 20.20 -14.12
C ASP A 41 -1.46 19.18 -13.75
N ARG A 42 -2.58 19.66 -13.20
CA ARG A 42 -3.78 18.86 -12.85
C ARG A 42 -3.56 17.70 -11.85
N VAL A 43 -2.46 17.69 -11.10
CA VAL A 43 -2.19 16.71 -10.03
C VAL A 43 -1.67 17.45 -8.80
N TYR A 44 -2.26 17.24 -7.63
CA TYR A 44 -1.82 17.93 -6.40
C TYR A 44 -1.15 16.94 -5.45
N LEU A 45 0.06 17.25 -5.00
CA LEU A 45 0.66 16.55 -3.87
C LEU A 45 -0.07 16.98 -2.58
N LYS A 46 -0.53 16.02 -1.77
CA LYS A 46 -1.26 16.25 -0.50
C LYS A 46 -0.52 15.81 0.73
N SER A 47 0.31 14.79 0.60
CA SER A 47 1.14 14.35 1.70
C SER A 47 2.37 13.62 1.16
N TRP A 48 3.43 13.63 1.95
CA TRP A 48 4.63 12.87 1.69
C TRP A 48 5.10 12.19 2.97
N LEU A 49 5.21 10.87 2.91
CA LEU A 49 5.66 10.02 4.00
C LEU A 49 7.09 9.54 3.67
N PRO A 50 8.13 10.04 4.36
CA PRO A 50 9.49 9.58 4.13
C PRO A 50 9.69 8.15 4.65
N LEU A 51 10.67 7.41 4.10
CA LEU A 51 10.90 6.00 4.46
C LEU A 51 11.17 5.78 5.95
N ASN A 52 11.86 6.72 6.61
CA ASN A 52 12.18 6.67 8.04
C ASN A 52 10.96 6.85 8.97
N TRP A 53 9.79 7.18 8.42
CA TRP A 53 8.53 7.22 9.17
C TRP A 53 7.95 5.82 9.38
N PHE A 54 8.26 4.88 8.48
CA PHE A 54 7.77 3.51 8.59
C PHE A 54 8.54 2.71 9.65
N PRO A 55 7.89 1.75 10.33
CA PRO A 55 8.57 0.81 11.21
C PRO A 55 9.75 0.14 10.52
N SER A 56 10.78 -0.24 11.30
CA SER A 56 12.04 -0.85 10.85
C SER A 56 12.97 0.03 10.00
N ASN A 57 12.62 1.29 9.73
CA ASN A 57 13.44 2.24 8.96
C ASN A 57 13.94 1.63 7.63
N PRO A 58 13.02 1.23 6.75
CA PRO A 58 13.36 0.53 5.51
C PRO A 58 14.32 1.34 4.64
N ALA A 59 15.28 0.66 4.03
CA ALA A 59 16.25 1.30 3.14
C ALA A 59 15.64 1.71 1.79
N SER A 60 14.54 1.07 1.40
CA SER A 60 13.81 1.37 0.16
C SER A 60 12.34 0.94 0.24
N GLY A 61 11.54 1.42 -0.70
CA GLY A 61 10.22 0.91 -1.02
C GLY A 61 10.07 0.83 -2.54
N ASN A 62 9.26 -0.09 -3.04
CA ASN A 62 9.29 -0.46 -4.46
C ASN A 62 7.91 -0.66 -5.12
N ASP A 63 6.84 -0.73 -4.34
CA ASP A 63 5.48 -0.93 -4.86
C ASP A 63 4.43 -0.23 -3.97
N CYS A 64 3.30 0.12 -4.55
CA CYS A 64 2.13 0.60 -3.84
C CYS A 64 0.84 0.08 -4.48
N TRP A 65 -0.09 -0.39 -3.64
CA TRP A 65 -1.39 -0.88 -4.08
C TRP A 65 -2.52 -0.26 -3.29
N GLY A 66 -3.58 0.14 -3.99
CA GLY A 66 -4.78 0.72 -3.37
C GLY A 66 -5.76 -0.35 -2.89
N TYR A 67 -6.33 -0.14 -1.72
CA TYR A 67 -7.44 -0.93 -1.18
C TYR A 67 -8.54 -0.01 -0.65
N VAL A 68 -9.79 -0.28 -1.03
CA VAL A 68 -10.96 0.37 -0.46
C VAL A 68 -11.68 -0.65 0.41
N SER A 69 -11.79 -0.38 1.70
CA SER A 69 -12.51 -1.27 2.61
C SER A 69 -14.03 -1.19 2.35
N PRO A 70 -14.83 -2.15 2.84
CA PRO A 70 -16.28 -2.12 2.66
C PRO A 70 -16.98 -0.88 3.22
N SER A 71 -16.34 -0.12 4.13
CA SER A 71 -16.86 1.15 4.65
C SER A 71 -16.61 2.34 3.72
N GLY A 72 -15.79 2.17 2.68
CA GLY A 72 -15.36 3.24 1.78
C GLY A 72 -14.08 3.95 2.23
N ARG A 73 -13.41 3.50 3.29
CA ARG A 73 -12.08 4.01 3.68
C ARG A 73 -11.01 3.48 2.72
N GLU A 74 -10.05 4.32 2.42
CA GLU A 74 -9.04 4.09 1.39
C GLU A 74 -7.68 3.87 2.04
N TYR A 75 -6.96 2.87 1.58
CA TYR A 75 -5.69 2.42 2.14
C TYR A 75 -4.64 2.24 1.04
N ALA A 76 -3.43 2.71 1.30
CA ALA A 76 -2.24 2.39 0.54
C ALA A 76 -1.50 1.23 1.21
N LEU A 77 -1.29 0.14 0.47
CA LEU A 77 -0.44 -0.98 0.84
C LEU A 77 0.94 -0.73 0.24
N MET A 78 1.91 -0.40 1.07
CA MET A 78 3.25 0.04 0.66
C MET A 78 4.25 -1.09 0.79
N GLY A 79 4.82 -1.53 -0.34
CA GLY A 79 5.91 -2.49 -0.39
C GLY A 79 7.22 -1.83 0.03
N LEU A 80 7.75 -2.25 1.18
CA LEU A 80 8.99 -1.77 1.77
C LEU A 80 10.04 -2.88 1.77
N SER A 81 11.32 -2.52 1.82
CA SER A 81 12.37 -3.54 1.74
C SER A 81 12.27 -4.56 2.87
N THR A 82 11.80 -4.14 4.04
CA THR A 82 11.64 -4.93 5.25
C THR A 82 10.24 -5.51 5.48
N GLY A 83 9.26 -5.22 4.61
CA GLY A 83 7.88 -5.70 4.82
C GLY A 83 6.81 -4.91 4.06
N LEU A 84 5.56 -5.04 4.48
CA LEU A 84 4.42 -4.32 3.93
C LEU A 84 3.84 -3.37 4.98
N SER A 85 3.77 -2.07 4.67
CA SER A 85 3.02 -1.11 5.50
C SER A 85 1.61 -0.89 4.98
N VAL A 86 0.67 -0.66 5.87
CA VAL A 86 -0.71 -0.26 5.56
C VAL A 86 -0.92 1.15 6.07
N VAL A 87 -1.28 2.06 5.18
CA VAL A 87 -1.50 3.48 5.49
C VAL A 87 -2.91 3.84 5.06
N GLU A 88 -3.70 4.40 5.96
CA GLU A 88 -4.97 5.00 5.60
C GLU A 88 -4.75 6.33 4.89
N VAL A 89 -5.45 6.53 3.78
CA VAL A 89 -5.36 7.71 2.91
C VAL A 89 -6.73 8.29 2.54
N THR A 90 -7.80 7.88 3.23
CA THR A 90 -9.18 8.39 3.04
C THR A 90 -9.24 9.93 3.05
N ASP A 91 -8.47 10.53 3.96
CA ASP A 91 -8.08 11.94 3.93
C ASP A 91 -6.61 12.03 3.47
N PRO A 92 -6.35 12.38 2.19
CA PRO A 92 -4.99 12.36 1.65
C PRO A 92 -4.11 13.47 2.23
N SER A 93 -4.70 14.46 2.91
CA SER A 93 -3.95 15.50 3.62
C SER A 93 -3.51 15.04 5.01
N ASN A 94 -4.12 13.99 5.56
CA ASN A 94 -3.78 13.46 6.89
C ASN A 94 -3.68 11.92 6.85
N PRO A 95 -2.66 11.36 6.17
CA PRO A 95 -2.47 9.93 6.13
C PRO A 95 -2.09 9.36 7.50
N VAL A 96 -2.56 8.16 7.82
CA VAL A 96 -2.33 7.50 9.12
C VAL A 96 -1.74 6.12 8.92
N HIS A 97 -0.59 5.82 9.55
CA HIS A 97 -0.04 4.46 9.57
C HIS A 97 -0.95 3.55 10.40
N VAL A 98 -1.39 2.45 9.81
CA VAL A 98 -2.34 1.52 10.45
C VAL A 98 -1.63 0.29 10.97
N ALA A 99 -0.76 -0.30 10.15
CA ALA A 99 -0.09 -1.55 10.48
C ALA A 99 1.18 -1.76 9.65
N PHE A 100 2.04 -2.65 10.13
CA PHE A 100 3.20 -3.15 9.40
C PHE A 100 3.26 -4.68 9.53
N ILE A 101 3.48 -5.35 8.42
CA ILE A 101 3.71 -6.79 8.34
C ILE A 101 5.17 -7.03 7.97
N ASP A 102 5.91 -7.64 8.88
CA ASP A 102 7.31 -7.98 8.66
C ASP A 102 7.48 -8.91 7.43
N GLY A 103 8.56 -8.68 6.69
CA GLY A 103 9.01 -9.54 5.62
C GLY A 103 10.53 -9.69 5.67
N ASN A 104 11.05 -10.63 4.89
CA ASN A 104 12.49 -10.71 4.67
C ASN A 104 12.92 -9.50 3.84
N ASP A 105 14.16 -9.07 4.08
CA ASP A 105 14.75 -7.98 3.32
C ASP A 105 14.81 -8.32 1.83
N SER A 106 14.26 -7.44 1.00
CA SER A 106 14.27 -7.56 -0.45
C SER A 106 14.04 -6.20 -1.08
N LEU A 107 14.73 -5.90 -2.18
CA LEU A 107 14.45 -4.70 -2.97
C LEU A 107 13.11 -4.77 -3.71
N TRP A 108 12.54 -5.97 -3.82
CA TRP A 108 11.35 -6.25 -4.61
C TRP A 108 10.26 -6.83 -3.73
N ARG A 109 9.13 -6.15 -3.68
CA ARG A 109 7.90 -6.61 -3.07
C ARG A 109 6.73 -6.20 -3.94
N ASP A 110 5.87 -7.13 -4.28
CA ASP A 110 4.66 -6.82 -5.03
C ASP A 110 3.44 -7.24 -4.22
N VAL A 111 2.39 -6.42 -4.27
CA VAL A 111 1.15 -6.67 -3.52
C VAL A 111 -0.07 -6.57 -4.42
N LYS A 112 -1.01 -7.51 -4.23
CA LYS A 112 -2.33 -7.48 -4.85
C LYS A 112 -3.40 -7.86 -3.83
N VAL A 113 -4.64 -7.45 -4.08
CA VAL A 113 -5.79 -7.74 -3.22
C VAL A 113 -6.82 -8.58 -3.95
N ILE A 114 -7.38 -9.57 -3.26
CA ILE A 114 -8.58 -10.32 -3.67
C ILE A 114 -9.54 -10.32 -2.50
N GLY A 115 -10.72 -9.70 -2.67
CA GLY A 115 -11.66 -9.50 -1.57
C GLY A 115 -11.04 -8.63 -0.47
N GLU A 116 -11.06 -9.12 0.77
CA GLU A 116 -10.49 -8.45 1.94
C GLU A 116 -9.14 -9.08 2.37
N TYR A 117 -8.43 -9.73 1.43
CA TYR A 117 -7.10 -10.28 1.65
C TYR A 117 -6.07 -9.64 0.71
N ALA A 118 -4.95 -9.21 1.28
CA ALA A 118 -3.75 -8.86 0.53
C ALA A 118 -2.83 -10.06 0.40
N TYR A 119 -2.16 -10.13 -0.74
CA TYR A 119 -1.14 -11.12 -1.08
C TYR A 119 0.12 -10.34 -1.39
N SER A 120 1.18 -10.61 -0.66
CA SER A 120 2.48 -9.93 -0.81
C SER A 120 3.54 -10.97 -1.14
N VAL A 121 4.34 -10.72 -2.17
CA VAL A 121 5.46 -11.57 -2.57
C VAL A 121 6.76 -10.76 -2.54
N SER A 122 7.88 -11.46 -2.40
CA SER A 122 9.21 -10.89 -2.60
C SER A 122 10.19 -11.97 -3.04
N GLU A 123 11.32 -11.54 -3.60
CA GLU A 123 12.47 -12.42 -3.83
C GLU A 123 13.28 -12.70 -2.55
N GLY A 124 12.86 -12.15 -1.41
CA GLY A 124 13.51 -12.32 -0.11
C GLY A 124 13.27 -13.68 0.55
N GLY A 125 12.43 -14.54 -0.04
CA GLY A 125 12.24 -15.90 0.46
C GLY A 125 10.99 -16.13 1.32
N ASN A 126 10.13 -15.12 1.53
CA ASN A 126 8.93 -15.30 2.35
C ASN A 126 7.91 -16.26 1.73
N GLY A 127 7.92 -16.44 0.41
CA GLY A 127 6.80 -17.05 -0.32
C GLY A 127 5.71 -16.02 -0.57
N VAL A 128 4.47 -16.47 -0.72
CA VAL A 128 3.30 -15.57 -0.77
C VAL A 128 2.79 -15.32 0.64
N GLN A 129 2.98 -14.13 1.18
CA GLN A 129 2.37 -13.71 2.43
C GLN A 129 0.88 -13.44 2.21
N VAL A 130 0.03 -14.09 2.99
CA VAL A 130 -1.43 -13.86 2.99
C VAL A 130 -1.77 -13.00 4.19
N ILE A 131 -2.41 -11.87 3.95
CA ILE A 131 -2.65 -10.81 4.94
C ILE A 131 -4.15 -10.49 4.94
N ASP A 132 -4.77 -10.52 6.12
CA ASP A 132 -6.18 -10.23 6.35
C ASP A 132 -6.39 -8.74 6.61
N LEU A 133 -7.25 -8.11 5.80
CA LEU A 133 -7.59 -6.69 5.86
C LEU A 133 -8.99 -6.42 6.43
N ARG A 134 -9.75 -7.44 6.84
CA ARG A 134 -11.15 -7.29 7.31
C ARG A 134 -11.28 -6.35 8.52
N GLY A 135 -10.24 -6.31 9.36
CA GLY A 135 -10.18 -5.47 10.54
C GLY A 135 -9.50 -4.12 10.34
N VAL A 136 -9.09 -3.75 9.11
CA VAL A 136 -8.20 -2.61 8.87
C VAL A 136 -8.78 -1.29 9.38
N ASP A 137 -10.10 -1.12 9.26
CA ASP A 137 -10.82 0.05 9.76
C ASP A 137 -10.67 0.23 11.29
N SER A 138 -10.49 -0.88 12.01
CA SER A 138 -10.28 -0.91 13.45
C SER A 138 -8.80 -0.96 13.86
N GLY A 139 -7.89 -0.79 12.89
CA GLY A 139 -6.45 -0.89 13.12
C GLY A 139 -5.90 -2.32 13.15
N SER A 140 -6.70 -3.31 12.74
CA SER A 140 -6.30 -4.71 12.77
C SER A 140 -6.00 -5.23 11.37
N VAL A 141 -4.72 -5.44 11.09
CA VAL A 141 -4.21 -6.13 9.90
C VAL A 141 -3.41 -7.33 10.35
N VAL A 142 -3.73 -8.51 9.85
CA VAL A 142 -3.19 -9.77 10.39
C VAL A 142 -2.47 -10.55 9.30
N HIS A 143 -1.20 -10.88 9.54
CA HIS A 143 -0.51 -11.90 8.75
C HIS A 143 -1.13 -13.26 9.07
N VAL A 144 -1.72 -13.91 8.06
CA VAL A 144 -2.44 -15.18 8.21
C VAL A 144 -1.47 -16.35 8.09
N ARG A 145 -0.66 -16.36 7.02
CA ARG A 145 0.31 -17.41 6.72
C ARG A 145 1.24 -16.99 5.58
N ASP A 146 2.29 -17.77 5.40
CA ASP A 146 3.11 -17.75 4.20
C ASP A 146 2.88 -19.02 3.38
N ASP A 147 2.65 -18.87 2.08
CA ASP A 147 2.62 -19.97 1.12
C ASP A 147 4.02 -20.17 0.50
N ARG A 148 4.73 -21.19 0.96
CA ARG A 148 6.12 -21.51 0.57
C ARG A 148 6.21 -22.72 -0.35
N ASN A 149 5.20 -22.98 -1.17
CA ASN A 149 5.31 -24.02 -2.19
C ASN A 149 6.48 -23.74 -3.14
N SER A 150 6.97 -24.79 -3.80
CA SER A 150 8.14 -24.71 -4.67
C SER A 150 7.95 -23.61 -5.73
N GLY A 151 8.92 -22.69 -5.82
CA GLY A 151 8.91 -21.55 -6.75
C GLY A 151 8.29 -20.27 -6.19
N HIS A 152 7.56 -20.31 -5.07
CA HIS A 152 6.89 -19.11 -4.52
C HIS A 152 7.85 -18.16 -3.78
N SER A 153 8.95 -18.68 -3.25
CA SER A 153 9.92 -17.91 -2.45
C SER A 153 10.75 -16.90 -3.25
N THR A 154 10.70 -16.96 -4.58
CA THR A 154 11.45 -16.07 -5.49
C THR A 154 10.52 -15.38 -6.49
N THR A 155 9.24 -15.24 -6.16
CA THR A 155 8.28 -14.57 -7.04
C THR A 155 8.51 -13.07 -7.00
N HIS A 156 8.67 -12.47 -8.18
CA HIS A 156 8.94 -11.05 -8.32
C HIS A 156 7.65 -10.23 -8.38
N ASN A 157 6.64 -10.74 -9.09
CA ASN A 157 5.39 -10.04 -9.34
C ASN A 157 4.20 -11.01 -9.25
N ILE A 158 3.03 -10.49 -8.88
CA ILE A 158 1.79 -11.25 -8.85
C ILE A 158 0.69 -10.49 -9.61
N VAL A 159 -0.16 -11.26 -10.28
CA VAL A 159 -1.37 -10.76 -10.93
C VAL A 159 -2.57 -11.38 -10.25
N ALA A 160 -3.50 -10.55 -9.80
CA ALA A 160 -4.77 -11.01 -9.23
C ALA A 160 -5.87 -10.94 -10.29
N ASN A 161 -6.74 -11.95 -10.28
CA ASN A 161 -8.06 -11.90 -10.90
C ASN A 161 -9.11 -12.03 -9.78
N PRO A 162 -9.60 -10.89 -9.23
CA PRO A 162 -10.52 -10.90 -8.10
C PRO A 162 -11.85 -11.60 -8.37
N ASP A 163 -12.37 -11.54 -9.60
CA ASP A 163 -13.65 -12.15 -9.97
C ASP A 163 -13.63 -13.68 -9.85
N SER A 164 -12.52 -14.27 -10.27
CA SER A 164 -12.29 -15.71 -10.19
C SER A 164 -11.66 -16.17 -8.88
N GLY A 165 -11.06 -15.25 -8.11
CA GLY A 165 -10.26 -15.56 -6.93
C GLY A 165 -8.88 -16.16 -7.24
N TYR A 166 -8.41 -16.10 -8.49
CA TYR A 166 -7.09 -16.62 -8.86
C TYR A 166 -5.98 -15.58 -8.66
N LEU A 167 -4.85 -16.05 -8.13
CA LEU A 167 -3.59 -15.33 -8.04
C LEU A 167 -2.56 -16.04 -8.93
N TYR A 168 -1.93 -15.29 -9.83
CA TYR A 168 -0.89 -15.78 -10.74
C TYR A 168 0.45 -15.23 -10.30
N LEU A 169 1.43 -16.11 -10.08
CA LEU A 169 2.80 -15.74 -9.74
C LEU A 169 3.59 -15.65 -11.06
N VAL A 170 4.39 -14.59 -11.21
CA VAL A 170 5.14 -14.27 -12.43
C VAL A 170 6.65 -14.23 -12.14
#